data_AF-A0A7J5YUT3-F1
#
_entry.id   AF-A0A7J5YUT3-F1
#
_cell.length_a   1.000
_cell.length_b   1.000
_cell.length_c   1.000
_cell.angle_alpha   90.00
_cell.angle_beta   90.00
_cell.angle_gamma   90.00
#
_symmetry.space_group_name_H-M   'P 1'
#
loop_
_entity.id
_entity.type
_entity.pdbx_description
1 polymer ?
#
loop_
_entity_poly.entity_id
_entity_poly.type
_entity_poly.pdbx_seq_one_letter_code
_entity_poly.pdbx_strand_id
1 'polypeptide(L)'
;MAEIVQQRIEERIPELEQLERVGLFTKKEVKSIIKRATALEYKLHRLIINKEDFIAYIQYEINVLELVKKRRVHIHYQFKKEEIEFPIIHRINSVFKRATNKWKGDVQLWLSHAAFCKKWSNSDQTQCLLMVTMIFNWLFHQATKGQISKVFSAMLAIHPDKPALWIMAAKSELEDRSSSESARHLFLRALRFHPNNKKVYQEYFRMELLHCEKLRKQKNDLETAKMDLGEYEFSPEILSGKLAEVVYRDATGKIKEAEFVISLLNIAAIFDFTKELQDFILQDLQDNYTEDSLTWDFMAKRELEALGAGEELLTAKGRASDINRREERCCQVYEEGVKSLNTEPMWTCYVAFCWERLKRKTNVQQLKEKRNERQLGVLQRAHDSSLLKEESCSHLDMMRERPALPWLTQRYSKSVSVLRTLMQLGSGDVGRLFQEALTHINPKESLPLWQLQVQWSVANQSPEETEAVFKRGQLSAVPAVSMEMKESYLDWSFSTGGYKKARKAFTSLQENRPLSKAFFTTMINIEKEQETPKMNFLRDYFERALQEFGTSDDDLWLQYIQEEMGTFGQPENSGKIHWRAMKFLEGESVERFTYKFTLMQTGHL
;
A
#
# COMPACT_ATOMS: atom_id res chain seq x y z
N MET A 1 21.59 -14.26 -49.39
CA MET A 1 21.23 -13.06 -48.57
C MET A 1 20.59 -11.97 -49.44
N ALA A 2 21.27 -11.48 -50.48
CA ALA A 2 20.74 -10.45 -51.37
C ALA A 2 19.48 -10.88 -52.14
N GLU A 3 19.42 -12.11 -52.63
CA GLU A 3 18.26 -12.66 -53.36
C GLU A 3 16.97 -12.67 -52.52
N ILE A 4 17.05 -13.04 -51.23
CA ILE A 4 15.89 -13.05 -50.32
C ILE A 4 15.40 -11.62 -50.03
N VAL A 5 16.33 -10.67 -49.90
CA VAL A 5 15.99 -9.25 -49.73
C VAL A 5 15.31 -8.73 -50.99
N GLN A 6 15.85 -9.06 -52.16
CA GLN A 6 15.31 -8.65 -53.45
C GLN A 6 13.88 -9.19 -53.66
N GLN A 7 13.65 -10.48 -53.42
CA GLN A 7 12.34 -11.10 -53.50
C GLN A 7 11.32 -10.41 -52.58
N ARG A 8 11.70 -10.11 -51.33
CA ARG A 8 10.80 -9.42 -50.39
C ARG A 8 10.46 -8.00 -50.78
N ILE A 9 11.35 -7.31 -51.50
CA ILE A 9 11.07 -5.99 -52.05
C ILE A 9 10.16 -6.10 -53.26
N GLU A 10 10.36 -7.10 -54.12
CA GLU A 10 9.49 -7.39 -55.27
C GLU A 10 8.05 -7.70 -54.85
N GLU A 11 7.86 -8.44 -53.76
CA GLU A 11 6.54 -8.71 -53.16
C GLU A 11 5.80 -7.42 -52.73
N ARG A 12 6.51 -6.29 -52.52
CA ARG A 12 5.89 -4.99 -52.15
C ARG A 12 5.44 -4.18 -53.35
N ILE A 13 5.97 -4.46 -54.55
CA ILE A 13 5.76 -3.64 -55.74
C ILE A 13 4.27 -3.51 -56.07
N PRO A 14 3.46 -4.58 -56.09
CA PRO A 14 2.03 -4.47 -56.43
C PRO A 14 1.26 -3.54 -55.48
N GLU A 15 1.51 -3.66 -54.18
CA GLU A 15 0.92 -2.82 -53.12
C GLU A 15 1.31 -1.34 -53.30
N LEU A 16 2.59 -1.07 -53.54
CA LEU A 16 3.14 0.27 -53.67
C LEU A 16 2.69 0.97 -54.97
N GLU A 17 2.62 0.23 -56.08
CA GLU A 17 2.03 0.74 -57.32
C GLU A 17 0.55 1.10 -57.12
N GLN A 18 -0.18 0.30 -56.35
CA GLN A 18 -1.58 0.57 -56.08
C GLN A 18 -1.76 1.80 -55.18
N LEU A 19 -0.88 2.01 -54.19
CA LEU A 19 -0.84 3.23 -53.38
C LEU A 19 -0.58 4.50 -54.22
N GLU A 20 0.26 4.39 -55.25
CA GLU A 20 0.55 5.46 -56.19
C GLU A 20 -0.64 5.74 -57.13
N ARG A 21 -1.22 4.69 -57.72
CA ARG A 21 -2.36 4.80 -58.67
C ARG A 21 -3.59 5.44 -58.03
N VAL A 22 -3.82 5.17 -56.75
CA VAL A 22 -4.94 5.75 -55.98
C VAL A 22 -4.65 7.18 -55.54
N GLY A 23 -3.40 7.64 -55.64
CA GLY A 23 -2.98 8.97 -55.20
C GLY A 23 -2.84 9.09 -53.68
N LEU A 24 -2.76 7.98 -52.94
CA LEU A 24 -2.48 8.00 -51.50
C LEU A 24 -1.02 8.38 -51.22
N PHE A 25 -0.10 8.03 -52.15
CA PHE A 25 1.31 8.36 -52.06
C PHE A 25 1.83 8.90 -53.38
N THR A 26 2.81 9.80 -53.31
CA THR A 26 3.50 10.29 -54.49
C THR A 26 4.62 9.32 -54.92
N LYS A 27 5.00 9.35 -56.20
CA LYS A 27 6.17 8.63 -56.73
C LYS A 27 7.44 8.80 -55.89
N LYS A 28 7.67 10.01 -55.35
CA LYS A 28 8.84 10.31 -54.51
C LYS A 28 8.76 9.61 -53.16
N GLU A 29 7.58 9.57 -52.54
CA GLU A 29 7.37 8.88 -51.27
C GLU A 29 7.44 7.37 -51.41
N VAL A 30 6.88 6.79 -52.49
CA VAL A 30 6.98 5.35 -52.78
C VAL A 30 8.44 4.93 -52.92
N LYS A 31 9.26 5.70 -53.67
CA LYS A 31 10.71 5.45 -53.76
C LYS A 31 11.41 5.54 -52.40
N SER A 32 10.99 6.48 -51.53
CA SER A 32 11.51 6.59 -50.16
C SER A 32 11.15 5.36 -49.32
N ILE A 33 9.92 4.85 -49.44
CA ILE A 33 9.46 3.63 -48.76
C ILE A 33 10.30 2.44 -49.20
N ILE A 34 10.51 2.24 -50.51
CA ILE A 34 11.35 1.14 -51.04
C ILE A 34 12.78 1.24 -50.49
N LYS A 35 13.39 2.44 -50.53
CA LYS A 35 14.75 2.66 -50.01
C LYS A 35 14.85 2.32 -48.53
N ARG A 36 13.88 2.76 -47.72
CA ARG A 36 13.87 2.52 -46.27
C ARG A 36 13.60 1.06 -45.93
N ALA A 37 12.63 0.44 -46.61
CA ALA A 37 12.32 -0.99 -46.52
C ALA A 37 13.54 -1.86 -46.84
N THR A 38 14.24 -1.55 -47.93
CA THR A 38 15.45 -2.26 -48.35
C THR A 38 16.53 -2.19 -47.27
N ALA A 39 16.80 -1.00 -46.74
CA ALA A 39 17.77 -0.82 -45.67
C ALA A 39 17.40 -1.62 -44.40
N LEU A 40 16.12 -1.69 -44.06
CA LEU A 40 15.62 -2.45 -42.91
C LEU A 40 15.70 -3.97 -43.18
N GLU A 41 15.33 -4.46 -44.35
CA GLU A 41 15.47 -5.88 -44.72
C GLU A 41 16.93 -6.35 -44.70
N TYR A 42 17.88 -5.53 -45.16
CA TYR A 42 19.30 -5.84 -45.05
C TYR A 42 19.76 -5.94 -43.59
N LYS A 43 19.22 -5.12 -42.67
CA LYS A 43 19.51 -5.23 -41.23
C LYS A 43 19.04 -6.55 -40.65
N LEU A 44 17.86 -7.03 -41.05
CA LEU A 44 17.30 -8.29 -40.53
C LEU A 44 18.03 -9.55 -40.99
N HIS A 45 18.78 -9.49 -42.09
CA HIS A 45 19.54 -10.62 -42.63
C HIS A 45 21.05 -10.58 -42.34
N ARG A 46 21.50 -9.66 -41.47
CA ARG A 46 22.90 -9.63 -41.02
C ARG A 46 23.27 -10.93 -40.29
N LEU A 47 24.57 -11.24 -40.23
CA LEU A 47 25.08 -12.40 -39.49
C LEU A 47 24.72 -12.31 -37.99
N ILE A 48 24.92 -11.13 -37.41
CA ILE A 48 24.50 -10.80 -36.05
C ILE A 48 23.16 -10.06 -36.16
N ILE A 49 22.13 -10.68 -35.61
CA ILE A 49 20.76 -10.20 -35.70
C ILE A 49 20.34 -9.68 -34.34
N ASN A 50 20.01 -8.39 -34.28
CA ASN A 50 19.55 -7.73 -33.07
C ASN A 50 18.02 -7.69 -32.99
N LYS A 51 17.49 -7.70 -31.77
CA LYS A 51 16.04 -7.65 -31.52
C LYS A 51 15.47 -6.29 -31.89
N GLU A 52 16.23 -5.24 -31.62
CA GLU A 52 15.90 -3.84 -31.85
C GLU A 52 15.68 -3.57 -33.34
N ASP A 53 16.41 -4.26 -34.23
CA ASP A 53 16.22 -4.15 -35.68
C ASP A 53 14.86 -4.72 -36.12
N PHE A 54 14.41 -5.83 -35.52
CA PHE A 54 13.07 -6.38 -35.75
C PHE A 54 11.97 -5.45 -35.24
N ILE A 55 12.14 -4.90 -34.03
CA ILE A 55 11.18 -3.94 -33.45
C ILE A 55 11.12 -2.68 -34.31
N ALA A 56 12.26 -2.14 -34.74
CA ALA A 56 12.32 -0.96 -35.61
C ALA A 56 11.67 -1.23 -36.97
N TYR A 57 11.85 -2.43 -37.54
CA TYR A 57 11.18 -2.85 -38.77
C TYR A 57 9.65 -2.87 -38.59
N ILE A 58 9.18 -3.55 -37.53
CA ILE A 58 7.77 -3.67 -37.20
C ILE A 58 7.14 -2.29 -36.99
N GLN A 59 7.78 -1.44 -36.19
CA GLN A 59 7.30 -0.08 -35.93
C GLN A 59 7.23 0.74 -37.21
N TYR A 60 8.23 0.62 -38.09
CA TYR A 60 8.21 1.30 -39.38
C TYR A 60 7.00 0.88 -40.24
N GLU A 61 6.75 -0.42 -40.37
CA GLU A 61 5.60 -0.92 -41.13
C GLU A 61 4.26 -0.53 -40.51
N ILE A 62 4.14 -0.56 -39.17
CA ILE A 62 2.95 -0.06 -38.46
C ILE A 62 2.72 1.43 -38.77
N ASN A 63 3.77 2.24 -38.74
CA ASN A 63 3.66 3.68 -39.04
C ASN A 63 3.22 3.93 -40.49
N VAL A 64 3.74 3.15 -41.45
CA VAL A 64 3.30 3.22 -42.86
C VAL A 64 1.82 2.88 -42.96
N LEU A 65 1.37 1.81 -42.31
CA LEU A 65 -0.03 1.39 -42.33
C LEU A 65 -0.97 2.43 -41.68
N GLU A 66 -0.55 3.05 -40.58
CA GLU A 66 -1.29 4.15 -39.94
C GLU A 66 -1.35 5.40 -40.82
N LEU A 67 -0.27 5.71 -41.53
CA LEU A 67 -0.24 6.82 -42.49
C LEU A 67 -1.20 6.58 -43.66
N VAL A 68 -1.23 5.37 -44.22
CA VAL A 68 -2.20 4.96 -45.25
C VAL A 68 -3.63 5.20 -44.76
N LYS A 69 -3.95 4.75 -43.53
CA LYS A 69 -5.27 4.97 -42.92
C LYS A 69 -5.63 6.45 -42.80
N LYS A 70 -4.72 7.27 -42.25
CA LYS A 70 -4.95 8.72 -42.11
C LYS A 70 -5.20 9.39 -43.46
N ARG A 71 -4.44 9.03 -44.50
CA ARG A 71 -4.60 9.59 -45.85
C ARG A 71 -5.91 9.15 -46.51
N ARG A 72 -6.34 7.90 -46.31
CA ARG A 72 -7.65 7.43 -46.80
C ARG A 72 -8.81 8.19 -46.17
N VAL A 73 -8.74 8.47 -44.87
CA VAL A 73 -9.76 9.29 -44.19
C VAL A 73 -9.78 10.70 -44.78
N HIS A 74 -8.61 11.30 -45.00
CA HIS A 74 -8.51 12.65 -45.56
C HIS A 74 -9.04 12.75 -47.00
N ILE A 75 -8.67 11.79 -47.86
CA ILE A 75 -9.05 11.74 -49.29
C ILE A 75 -10.45 11.12 -49.48
N HIS A 76 -11.07 10.61 -48.41
CA HIS A 76 -12.37 9.93 -48.44
C HIS A 76 -12.40 8.72 -49.39
N TYR A 77 -11.29 7.97 -49.47
CA TYR A 77 -11.15 6.82 -50.36
C TYR A 77 -11.18 5.48 -49.60
N GLN A 78 -12.22 4.68 -49.85
CA GLN A 78 -12.51 3.44 -49.09
C GLN A 78 -12.25 2.13 -49.87
N PHE A 79 -11.97 2.20 -51.17
CA PHE A 79 -11.82 1.01 -52.03
C PHE A 79 -10.41 0.39 -51.95
N LYS A 80 -10.24 -0.85 -52.45
CA LYS A 80 -8.95 -1.56 -52.55
C LYS A 80 -8.18 -1.70 -51.24
N LYS A 81 -8.89 -1.90 -50.12
CA LYS A 81 -8.23 -2.19 -48.83
C LYS A 81 -7.47 -3.52 -48.85
N GLU A 82 -8.01 -4.49 -49.57
CA GLU A 82 -7.45 -5.83 -49.70
C GLU A 82 -6.10 -5.84 -50.43
N GLU A 83 -5.93 -4.97 -51.42
CA GLU A 83 -4.70 -4.89 -52.23
C GLU A 83 -3.60 -4.05 -51.55
N ILE A 84 -3.95 -3.25 -50.55
CA ILE A 84 -3.05 -2.26 -49.93
C ILE A 84 -2.78 -2.62 -48.46
N GLU A 85 -3.80 -2.66 -47.60
CA GLU A 85 -3.61 -2.87 -46.16
C GLU A 85 -3.30 -4.32 -45.81
N PHE A 86 -3.91 -5.30 -46.49
CA PHE A 86 -3.72 -6.71 -46.13
C PHE A 86 -2.29 -7.20 -46.39
N PRO A 87 -1.61 -6.85 -47.51
CA PRO A 87 -0.19 -7.15 -47.71
C PRO A 87 0.70 -6.57 -46.60
N ILE A 88 0.44 -5.33 -46.17
CA ILE A 88 1.18 -4.69 -45.08
C ILE A 88 0.96 -5.43 -43.76
N ILE A 89 -0.30 -5.76 -43.42
CA ILE A 89 -0.65 -6.51 -42.21
C ILE A 89 -0.02 -7.90 -42.21
N HIS A 90 -0.06 -8.60 -43.35
CA HIS A 90 0.57 -9.91 -43.51
C HIS A 90 2.09 -9.82 -43.32
N ARG A 91 2.73 -8.80 -43.89
CA ARG A 91 4.16 -8.53 -43.72
C ARG A 91 4.52 -8.28 -42.26
N ILE A 92 3.76 -7.43 -41.56
CA ILE A 92 3.98 -7.19 -40.12
C ILE A 92 3.84 -8.49 -39.32
N ASN A 93 2.79 -9.29 -39.57
CA ASN A 93 2.61 -10.59 -38.91
C ASN A 93 3.74 -11.57 -39.21
N SER A 94 4.25 -11.61 -40.44
CA SER A 94 5.39 -12.44 -40.84
C SER A 94 6.66 -12.02 -40.08
N VAL A 95 6.93 -10.72 -39.99
CA VAL A 95 8.08 -10.18 -39.25
C VAL A 95 7.96 -10.50 -37.75
N PHE A 96 6.78 -10.32 -37.16
CA PHE A 96 6.51 -10.74 -35.77
C PHE A 96 6.75 -12.23 -35.57
N LYS A 97 6.22 -13.11 -36.43
CA LYS A 97 6.44 -14.57 -36.35
C LYS A 97 7.91 -14.94 -36.41
N ARG A 98 8.69 -14.29 -37.27
CA ARG A 98 10.15 -14.49 -37.32
C ARG A 98 10.83 -14.02 -36.04
N ALA A 99 10.41 -12.88 -35.50
CA ALA A 99 10.94 -12.34 -34.25
C ALA A 99 10.63 -13.26 -33.07
N THR A 100 9.39 -13.68 -32.90
CA THR A 100 8.95 -14.53 -31.79
C THR A 100 9.52 -15.94 -31.86
N ASN A 101 9.76 -16.48 -33.07
CA ASN A 101 10.48 -17.74 -33.25
C ASN A 101 11.95 -17.67 -32.83
N LYS A 102 12.59 -16.49 -32.96
CA LYS A 102 14.00 -16.28 -32.60
C LYS A 102 14.18 -15.95 -31.13
N TRP A 103 13.39 -15.00 -30.60
CA TRP A 103 13.41 -14.60 -29.19
C TRP A 103 12.22 -15.18 -28.43
N LYS A 104 12.15 -16.52 -28.37
CA LYS A 104 11.04 -17.25 -27.77
C LYS A 104 10.76 -16.83 -26.32
N GLY A 105 11.81 -16.51 -25.56
CA GLY A 105 11.73 -16.11 -24.15
C GLY A 105 11.13 -14.73 -23.87
N ASP A 106 11.05 -13.85 -24.88
CA ASP A 106 10.60 -12.46 -24.68
C ASP A 106 9.07 -12.36 -24.72
N VAL A 107 8.44 -12.41 -23.54
CA VAL A 107 6.98 -12.30 -23.40
C VAL A 107 6.45 -10.96 -23.94
N GLN A 108 7.20 -9.87 -23.82
CA GLN A 108 6.73 -8.55 -24.28
C GLN A 108 6.59 -8.51 -25.80
N LEU A 109 7.46 -9.21 -26.52
CA LEU A 109 7.37 -9.35 -27.97
C LEU A 109 6.11 -10.13 -28.40
N TRP A 110 5.78 -11.21 -27.68
CA TRP A 110 4.54 -11.95 -27.90
C TRP A 110 3.29 -11.13 -27.59
N LEU A 111 3.30 -10.39 -26.47
CA LEU A 111 2.19 -9.50 -26.10
C LEU A 111 2.01 -8.38 -27.14
N SER A 112 3.10 -7.82 -27.65
CA SER A 112 3.06 -6.81 -28.72
C SER A 112 2.48 -7.39 -30.01
N HIS A 113 2.81 -8.65 -30.35
CA HIS A 113 2.23 -9.35 -31.50
C HIS A 113 0.73 -9.57 -31.32
N ALA A 114 0.29 -10.08 -30.16
CA ALA A 114 -1.11 -10.28 -29.85
C ALA A 114 -1.91 -8.96 -29.86
N ALA A 115 -1.36 -7.90 -29.27
CA ALA A 115 -1.97 -6.56 -29.26
C ALA A 115 -2.13 -5.98 -30.67
N PHE A 116 -1.12 -6.16 -31.54
CA PHE A 116 -1.22 -5.82 -32.95
C PHE A 116 -2.38 -6.59 -33.59
N CYS A 117 -2.41 -7.91 -33.49
CA CYS A 117 -3.47 -8.72 -34.08
C CYS A 117 -4.88 -8.32 -33.59
N LYS A 118 -5.04 -7.99 -32.29
CA LYS A 118 -6.30 -7.50 -31.72
C LYS A 118 -6.72 -6.14 -32.32
N LYS A 119 -5.79 -5.18 -32.42
CA LYS A 119 -6.04 -3.85 -33.01
C LYS A 119 -6.57 -3.95 -34.45
N TRP A 120 -6.02 -4.86 -35.24
CA TRP A 120 -6.41 -5.01 -36.66
C TRP A 120 -7.69 -5.83 -36.84
N SER A 121 -7.97 -6.80 -35.96
CA SER A 121 -9.27 -7.49 -35.93
C SER A 121 -10.44 -6.53 -35.75
N ASN A 122 -10.31 -5.55 -34.85
CA ASN A 122 -11.43 -4.65 -34.51
C ASN A 122 -11.58 -3.45 -35.46
N SER A 123 -10.50 -3.04 -36.14
CA SER A 123 -10.51 -1.85 -36.99
C SER A 123 -11.27 -2.00 -38.32
N ASP A 124 -11.59 -3.23 -38.74
CA ASP A 124 -12.36 -3.51 -39.97
C ASP A 124 -13.87 -3.53 -39.75
N GLN A 125 -14.34 -3.43 -38.50
CA GLN A 125 -15.76 -3.56 -38.16
C GLN A 125 -16.62 -2.34 -38.54
N THR A 126 -16.00 -1.17 -38.81
CA THR A 126 -16.74 0.11 -38.89
C THR A 126 -17.17 0.57 -40.29
N GLN A 127 -16.87 -0.14 -41.38
CA GLN A 127 -17.01 0.50 -42.71
C GLN A 127 -17.19 -0.41 -43.95
N CYS A 128 -18.02 -1.45 -43.90
CA CYS A 128 -18.38 -2.23 -45.11
C CYS A 128 -19.87 -2.58 -45.12
N LEU A 129 -20.65 -1.91 -45.99
CA LEU A 129 -22.11 -2.01 -46.10
C LEU A 129 -22.59 -2.61 -47.45
N LEU A 130 -21.72 -3.23 -48.24
CA LEU A 130 -22.08 -3.85 -49.52
C LEU A 130 -22.06 -5.38 -49.42
N MET A 131 -23.18 -6.04 -49.76
CA MET A 131 -23.40 -7.49 -49.57
C MET A 131 -22.38 -8.40 -50.30
N VAL A 132 -21.77 -7.95 -51.40
CA VAL A 132 -20.86 -8.79 -52.23
C VAL A 132 -19.46 -8.96 -51.59
N THR A 133 -19.01 -8.02 -50.76
CA THR A 133 -17.74 -8.15 -50.02
C THR A 133 -17.89 -8.86 -48.68
N MET A 134 -19.12 -9.23 -48.25
CA MET A 134 -19.37 -9.81 -46.94
C MET A 134 -18.79 -11.21 -46.77
N ILE A 135 -18.85 -12.09 -47.78
CA ILE A 135 -18.36 -13.48 -47.66
C ILE A 135 -16.82 -13.51 -47.56
N PHE A 136 -16.13 -12.73 -48.38
CA PHE A 136 -14.67 -12.68 -48.38
C PHE A 136 -14.11 -11.94 -47.16
N ASN A 137 -14.73 -10.81 -46.75
CA ASN A 137 -14.38 -10.15 -45.49
C ASN A 137 -14.69 -11.02 -44.27
N TRP A 138 -15.76 -11.82 -44.29
CA TRP A 138 -16.06 -12.77 -43.21
C TRP A 138 -15.01 -13.88 -43.13
N LEU A 139 -14.58 -14.46 -44.27
CA LEU A 139 -13.50 -15.44 -44.32
C LEU A 139 -12.16 -14.83 -43.87
N PHE A 140 -11.85 -13.60 -44.27
CA PHE A 140 -10.65 -12.90 -43.82
C PHE A 140 -10.71 -12.58 -42.33
N HIS A 141 -11.86 -12.14 -41.81
CA HIS A 141 -12.07 -11.86 -40.40
C HIS A 141 -11.98 -13.13 -39.55
N GLN A 142 -12.46 -14.26 -40.06
CA GLN A 142 -12.28 -15.57 -39.45
C GLN A 142 -10.80 -15.99 -39.44
N ALA A 143 -10.07 -15.70 -40.52
CA ALA A 143 -8.63 -15.96 -40.61
C ALA A 143 -7.80 -15.08 -39.67
N THR A 144 -8.12 -13.80 -39.51
CA THR A 144 -7.42 -12.86 -38.61
C THR A 144 -7.69 -13.16 -37.14
N LYS A 145 -8.94 -13.48 -36.77
CA LYS A 145 -9.27 -14.04 -35.44
C LYS A 145 -8.54 -15.35 -35.17
N GLY A 146 -8.38 -16.19 -36.20
CA GLY A 146 -7.56 -17.40 -36.12
C GLY A 146 -6.06 -17.13 -35.91
N GLN A 147 -5.52 -15.98 -36.34
CA GLN A 147 -4.12 -15.64 -36.07
C GLN A 147 -3.87 -15.36 -34.59
N ILE A 148 -4.76 -14.64 -33.90
CA ILE A 148 -4.63 -14.34 -32.46
C ILE A 148 -4.57 -15.65 -31.66
N SER A 149 -5.51 -16.57 -31.93
CA SER A 149 -5.55 -17.89 -31.30
C SER A 149 -4.29 -18.71 -31.54
N LYS A 150 -3.73 -18.66 -32.76
CA LYS A 150 -2.44 -19.30 -33.11
C LYS A 150 -1.27 -18.68 -32.35
N VAL A 151 -1.24 -17.35 -32.21
CA VAL A 151 -0.21 -16.64 -31.45
C VAL A 151 -0.27 -17.03 -29.98
N PHE A 152 -1.45 -17.03 -29.36
CA PHE A 152 -1.61 -17.49 -27.98
C PHE A 152 -1.26 -18.96 -27.82
N SER A 153 -1.68 -19.83 -28.74
CA SER A 153 -1.33 -21.26 -28.69
C SER A 153 0.19 -21.50 -28.74
N ALA A 154 0.89 -20.78 -29.63
CA ALA A 154 2.36 -20.84 -29.73
C ALA A 154 3.04 -20.26 -28.48
N MET A 155 2.52 -19.14 -27.97
CA MET A 155 3.01 -18.47 -26.77
C MET A 155 2.86 -19.34 -25.52
N LEU A 156 1.70 -19.97 -25.32
CA LEU A 156 1.41 -20.87 -24.20
C LEU A 156 2.18 -22.20 -24.28
N ALA A 157 2.53 -22.64 -25.48
CA ALA A 157 3.41 -23.80 -25.65
C ALA A 157 4.84 -23.54 -25.16
N ILE A 158 5.30 -22.29 -25.20
CA ILE A 158 6.64 -21.87 -24.78
C ILE A 158 6.65 -21.40 -23.32
N HIS A 159 5.60 -20.69 -22.89
CA HIS A 159 5.46 -20.10 -21.54
C HIS A 159 4.27 -20.68 -20.77
N PRO A 160 4.23 -22.00 -20.50
CA PRO A 160 3.13 -22.60 -19.73
C PRO A 160 3.17 -22.20 -18.24
N ASP A 161 4.32 -21.76 -17.74
CA ASP A 161 4.63 -21.38 -16.35
C ASP A 161 3.90 -20.11 -15.87
N LYS A 162 3.36 -19.29 -16.78
CA LYS A 162 2.78 -17.99 -16.44
C LYS A 162 1.25 -18.02 -16.49
N PRO A 163 0.55 -18.10 -15.34
CA PRO A 163 -0.91 -18.20 -15.27
C PRO A 163 -1.64 -16.97 -15.86
N ALA A 164 -1.03 -15.78 -15.79
CA ALA A 164 -1.58 -14.57 -16.40
C ALA A 164 -1.75 -14.67 -17.92
N LEU A 165 -0.88 -15.42 -18.61
CA LEU A 165 -0.95 -15.60 -20.06
C LEU A 165 -2.13 -16.50 -20.46
N TRP A 166 -2.40 -17.53 -19.65
CA TRP A 166 -3.57 -18.40 -19.83
C TRP A 166 -4.88 -17.63 -19.67
N ILE A 167 -4.98 -16.80 -18.63
CA ILE A 167 -6.14 -15.93 -18.39
C ILE A 167 -6.33 -14.97 -19.57
N MET A 168 -5.26 -14.35 -20.06
CA MET A 168 -5.32 -13.45 -21.21
C MET A 168 -5.81 -14.14 -22.48
N ALA A 169 -5.27 -15.32 -22.78
CA ALA A 169 -5.69 -16.10 -23.95
C ALA A 169 -7.18 -16.49 -23.86
N ALA A 170 -7.62 -16.97 -22.70
CA ALA A 170 -9.03 -17.33 -22.48
C ALA A 170 -9.97 -16.12 -22.59
N LYS A 171 -9.58 -14.96 -22.03
CA LYS A 171 -10.34 -13.71 -22.17
C LYS A 171 -10.46 -13.27 -23.64
N SER A 172 -9.39 -13.37 -24.42
CA SER A 172 -9.42 -13.05 -25.86
C SER A 172 -10.35 -13.99 -26.64
N GLU A 173 -10.35 -15.30 -26.34
CA GLU A 173 -11.28 -16.24 -27.01
C GLU A 173 -12.77 -15.94 -26.68
N LEU A 174 -13.07 -15.48 -25.46
CA LEU A 174 -14.42 -15.05 -25.08
C LEU A 174 -14.85 -13.76 -25.80
N GLU A 175 -14.01 -12.72 -25.75
CA GLU A 175 -14.30 -11.40 -26.32
C GLU A 175 -14.38 -11.44 -27.85
N ASP A 176 -13.41 -12.08 -28.50
CA ASP A 176 -13.23 -11.96 -29.96
C ASP A 176 -13.98 -13.05 -30.74
N ARG A 177 -14.07 -14.26 -30.19
CA ARG A 177 -14.67 -15.44 -30.85
C ARG A 177 -15.99 -15.89 -30.24
N SER A 178 -16.38 -15.34 -29.09
CA SER A 178 -17.63 -15.70 -28.43
C SER A 178 -17.75 -17.20 -28.11
N SER A 179 -16.62 -17.94 -28.11
CA SER A 179 -16.56 -19.38 -27.90
C SER A 179 -16.21 -19.68 -26.45
N SER A 180 -17.23 -19.92 -25.63
CA SER A 180 -17.06 -20.32 -24.23
C SER A 180 -16.38 -21.68 -24.09
N GLU A 181 -16.57 -22.58 -25.06
CA GLU A 181 -15.93 -23.90 -25.08
C GLU A 181 -14.41 -23.80 -25.26
N SER A 182 -13.92 -22.96 -26.18
CA SER A 182 -12.48 -22.78 -26.38
C SER A 182 -11.82 -22.17 -25.14
N ALA A 183 -12.47 -21.20 -24.51
CA ALA A 183 -12.02 -20.61 -23.26
C ALA A 183 -11.98 -21.65 -22.12
N ARG A 184 -12.99 -22.51 -22.00
CA ARG A 184 -13.03 -23.63 -21.04
C ARG A 184 -11.85 -24.58 -21.23
N HIS A 185 -11.57 -24.98 -22.47
CA HIS A 185 -10.42 -25.84 -22.77
C HIS A 185 -9.08 -25.20 -22.37
N LEU A 186 -8.92 -23.89 -22.58
CA LEU A 186 -7.73 -23.16 -22.15
C LEU A 186 -7.60 -23.12 -20.63
N PHE A 187 -8.68 -22.86 -19.89
CA PHE A 187 -8.66 -22.89 -18.42
C PHE A 187 -8.39 -24.29 -17.86
N LEU A 188 -9.04 -25.33 -18.38
CA LEU A 188 -8.78 -26.71 -17.97
C LEU A 188 -7.32 -27.11 -18.23
N ARG A 189 -6.73 -26.67 -19.35
CA ARG A 189 -5.31 -26.88 -19.62
C ARG A 189 -4.43 -26.06 -18.67
N ALA A 190 -4.80 -24.83 -18.34
CA ALA A 190 -4.10 -23.99 -17.37
C ALA A 190 -4.06 -24.64 -15.98
N LEU A 191 -5.16 -25.24 -15.54
CA LEU A 191 -5.27 -25.94 -14.25
C LEU A 191 -4.38 -27.19 -14.17
N ARG A 192 -4.00 -27.80 -15.30
CA ARG A 192 -3.00 -28.89 -15.32
C ARG A 192 -1.60 -28.40 -14.99
N PHE A 193 -1.25 -27.17 -15.38
CA PHE A 193 0.05 -26.55 -15.08
C PHE A 193 0.05 -25.80 -13.74
N HIS A 194 -1.10 -25.21 -13.37
CA HIS A 194 -1.26 -24.33 -12.21
C HIS A 194 -2.42 -24.79 -11.31
N PRO A 195 -2.32 -25.98 -10.67
CA PRO A 195 -3.42 -26.57 -9.91
C PRO A 195 -3.80 -25.79 -8.65
N ASN A 196 -2.91 -24.96 -8.11
CA ASN A 196 -3.15 -24.22 -6.85
C ASN A 196 -3.30 -22.70 -7.08
N ASN A 197 -3.45 -22.25 -8.33
CA ASN A 197 -3.49 -20.81 -8.62
C ASN A 197 -4.90 -20.23 -8.46
N LYS A 198 -5.09 -19.44 -7.39
CA LYS A 198 -6.35 -18.75 -7.07
C LYS A 198 -6.91 -17.93 -8.23
N LYS A 199 -6.08 -17.15 -8.93
CA LYS A 199 -6.55 -16.25 -10.00
C LYS A 199 -7.07 -17.02 -11.21
N VAL A 200 -6.48 -18.16 -11.54
CA VAL A 200 -6.96 -19.01 -12.66
C VAL A 200 -8.35 -19.55 -12.35
N TYR A 201 -8.57 -20.03 -11.11
CA TYR A 201 -9.89 -20.47 -10.68
C TYR A 201 -10.93 -19.34 -10.63
N GLN A 202 -10.58 -18.16 -10.11
CA GLN A 202 -11.48 -16.99 -10.09
C GLN A 202 -11.95 -16.62 -11.49
N GLU A 203 -11.02 -16.55 -12.45
CA GLU A 203 -11.34 -16.18 -13.84
C GLU A 203 -12.07 -17.30 -14.58
N TYR A 204 -11.75 -18.57 -14.27
CA TYR A 204 -12.47 -19.70 -14.83
C TYR A 204 -13.92 -19.76 -14.33
N PHE A 205 -14.13 -19.61 -13.03
CA PHE A 205 -15.45 -19.53 -12.41
C PHE A 205 -16.27 -18.36 -12.98
N ARG A 206 -15.66 -17.17 -13.08
CA ARG A 206 -16.28 -16.00 -13.70
C ARG A 206 -16.67 -16.24 -15.16
N MET A 207 -15.83 -16.94 -15.93
CA MET A 207 -16.12 -17.28 -17.33
C MET A 207 -17.35 -18.18 -17.46
N GLU A 208 -17.46 -19.22 -16.62
CA GLU A 208 -18.62 -20.12 -16.64
C GLU A 208 -19.91 -19.36 -16.31
N LEU A 209 -19.89 -18.47 -15.32
CA LEU A 209 -21.06 -17.63 -15.01
C LEU A 209 -21.42 -16.67 -16.14
N LEU A 210 -20.43 -16.07 -16.79
CA LEU A 210 -20.64 -15.21 -17.96
C LEU A 210 -21.25 -15.99 -19.14
N HIS A 211 -20.84 -17.25 -19.33
CA HIS A 211 -21.43 -18.13 -20.34
C HIS A 211 -22.91 -18.42 -20.03
N CYS A 212 -23.25 -18.70 -18.78
CA CYS A 212 -24.62 -18.92 -18.34
C CYS A 212 -25.49 -17.66 -18.57
N GLU A 213 -24.98 -16.48 -18.22
CA GLU A 213 -25.67 -15.21 -18.46
C GLU A 213 -25.92 -14.97 -19.95
N LYS A 214 -24.93 -15.26 -20.80
CA LYS A 214 -25.05 -15.15 -22.26
C LYS A 214 -26.15 -16.07 -22.80
N LEU A 215 -26.17 -17.33 -22.38
CA LEU A 215 -27.20 -18.29 -22.80
C LEU A 215 -28.59 -17.89 -22.33
N ARG A 216 -28.72 -17.35 -21.11
CA ARG A 216 -29.99 -16.81 -20.59
C ARG A 216 -30.50 -15.63 -21.43
N LYS A 217 -29.63 -14.70 -21.79
CA LYS A 217 -29.99 -13.57 -22.68
C LYS A 217 -30.46 -14.08 -24.04
N GLN A 218 -29.73 -15.03 -24.64
CA GLN A 218 -30.13 -15.65 -25.90
C GLN A 218 -31.50 -16.33 -25.82
N LYS A 219 -31.77 -17.07 -24.74
CA LYS A 219 -33.08 -17.69 -24.50
C LYS A 219 -34.19 -16.64 -24.41
N ASN A 220 -34.02 -15.60 -23.61
CA ASN A 220 -35.00 -14.53 -23.45
C ASN A 220 -35.27 -13.80 -24.78
N ASP A 221 -34.23 -13.55 -25.58
CA ASP A 221 -34.36 -12.89 -26.89
C ASP A 221 -35.17 -13.74 -27.88
N LEU A 222 -34.92 -15.06 -27.91
CA LEU A 222 -35.65 -16.02 -28.75
C LEU A 222 -37.13 -16.15 -28.34
N GLU A 223 -37.39 -16.19 -27.03
CA GLU A 223 -38.75 -16.20 -26.47
C GLU A 223 -39.49 -14.90 -26.82
N THR A 224 -38.83 -13.75 -26.69
CA THR A 224 -39.39 -12.44 -27.05
C THR A 224 -39.70 -12.35 -28.54
N ALA A 225 -38.83 -12.93 -29.38
CA ALA A 225 -39.02 -12.99 -30.83
C ALA A 225 -40.06 -14.04 -31.28
N LYS A 226 -40.64 -14.81 -30.35
CA LYS A 226 -41.59 -15.92 -30.63
C LYS A 226 -41.09 -16.87 -31.70
N MET A 227 -39.78 -17.13 -31.72
CA MET A 227 -39.19 -18.07 -32.68
C MET A 227 -39.45 -19.50 -32.21
N ASP A 228 -39.96 -20.34 -33.11
CA ASP A 228 -40.12 -21.77 -32.85
C ASP A 228 -38.75 -22.46 -32.92
N LEU A 229 -38.30 -23.01 -31.79
CA LEU A 229 -37.00 -23.67 -31.64
C LEU A 229 -37.08 -25.18 -31.95
N GLY A 230 -38.25 -25.70 -32.33
CA GLY A 230 -38.44 -27.13 -32.57
C GLY A 230 -38.12 -27.96 -31.32
N GLU A 231 -37.29 -29.00 -31.45
CA GLU A 231 -36.87 -29.88 -30.35
C GLU A 231 -35.68 -29.35 -29.53
N TYR A 232 -35.14 -28.16 -29.84
CA TYR A 232 -33.98 -27.62 -29.14
C TYR A 232 -34.37 -26.91 -27.84
N GLU A 233 -34.08 -27.54 -26.71
CA GLU A 233 -34.24 -26.96 -25.38
C GLU A 233 -32.89 -26.55 -24.76
N PHE A 234 -32.84 -25.36 -24.19
CA PHE A 234 -31.69 -24.94 -23.38
C PHE A 234 -31.66 -25.75 -22.09
N SER A 235 -30.58 -26.51 -21.86
CA SER A 235 -30.40 -27.29 -20.63
C SER A 235 -30.50 -26.40 -19.37
N PRO A 236 -31.44 -26.68 -18.46
CA PRO A 236 -31.63 -25.91 -17.24
C PRO A 236 -30.42 -26.01 -16.28
N GLU A 237 -29.66 -27.09 -16.34
CA GLU A 237 -28.44 -27.30 -15.55
C GLU A 237 -27.32 -26.33 -15.95
N ILE A 238 -27.19 -26.05 -17.25
CA ILE A 238 -26.24 -25.05 -17.74
C ILE A 238 -26.74 -23.65 -17.35
N LEU A 239 -28.03 -23.37 -17.50
CA LEU A 239 -28.62 -22.06 -17.18
C LEU A 239 -28.62 -21.74 -15.67
N SER A 240 -28.56 -22.75 -14.80
CA SER A 240 -28.47 -22.58 -13.34
C SER A 240 -27.01 -22.44 -12.85
N GLY A 241 -26.02 -22.61 -13.72
CA GLY A 241 -24.61 -22.47 -13.35
C GLY A 241 -24.00 -23.71 -12.71
N LYS A 242 -24.52 -24.91 -12.98
CA LYS A 242 -23.94 -26.17 -12.44
C LYS A 242 -22.48 -26.37 -12.82
N LEU A 243 -22.04 -25.89 -13.98
CA LEU A 243 -20.62 -25.93 -14.34
C LEU A 243 -19.78 -25.07 -13.41
N ALA A 244 -20.25 -23.87 -13.03
CA ALA A 244 -19.56 -23.03 -12.05
C ALA A 244 -19.52 -23.70 -10.66
N GLU A 245 -20.57 -24.42 -10.27
CA GLU A 245 -20.58 -25.26 -9.06
C GLU A 245 -19.51 -26.38 -9.11
N VAL A 246 -19.34 -27.05 -10.25
CA VAL A 246 -18.29 -28.06 -10.43
C VAL A 246 -16.89 -27.44 -10.31
N VAL A 247 -16.68 -26.27 -10.92
CA VAL A 247 -15.41 -25.53 -10.79
C VAL A 247 -15.15 -25.15 -9.33
N TYR A 248 -16.19 -24.70 -8.62
CA TYR A 248 -16.10 -24.39 -7.21
C TYR A 248 -15.65 -25.59 -6.38
N ARG A 249 -16.28 -26.76 -6.56
CA ARG A 249 -15.92 -27.99 -5.83
C ARG A 249 -14.49 -28.46 -6.13
N ASP A 250 -14.03 -28.38 -7.38
CA ASP A 250 -12.63 -28.69 -7.72
C ASP A 250 -11.65 -27.69 -7.08
N ALA A 251 -12.03 -26.40 -7.02
CA ALA A 251 -11.20 -25.36 -6.42
C ALA A 251 -11.08 -25.52 -4.90
N THR A 252 -12.18 -25.74 -4.18
CA THR A 252 -12.20 -25.93 -2.71
C THR A 252 -11.59 -27.25 -2.28
N GLY A 253 -11.61 -28.28 -3.14
CA GLY A 253 -10.86 -29.51 -2.92
C GLY A 253 -9.34 -29.31 -2.84
N LYS A 254 -8.80 -28.29 -3.52
CA LYS A 254 -7.35 -28.00 -3.59
C LYS A 254 -6.92 -26.82 -2.72
N ILE A 255 -7.73 -25.75 -2.67
CA ILE A 255 -7.43 -24.49 -1.98
C ILE A 255 -8.41 -24.33 -0.82
N LYS A 256 -7.93 -24.62 0.40
CA LYS A 256 -8.72 -24.56 1.64
C LYS A 256 -8.50 -23.24 2.39
N GLU A 257 -8.74 -22.12 1.73
CA GLU A 257 -8.60 -20.78 2.33
C GLU A 257 -9.93 -20.03 2.26
N ALA A 258 -10.42 -19.50 3.38
CA ALA A 258 -11.72 -18.84 3.42
C ALA A 258 -11.74 -17.56 2.57
N GLU A 259 -10.64 -16.78 2.57
CA GLU A 259 -10.50 -15.58 1.72
C GLU A 259 -10.75 -15.89 0.24
N PHE A 260 -10.27 -17.04 -0.22
CA PHE A 260 -10.46 -17.47 -1.61
C PHE A 260 -11.92 -17.84 -1.89
N VAL A 261 -12.58 -18.56 -1.00
CA VAL A 261 -14.01 -18.90 -1.14
C VAL A 261 -14.88 -17.63 -1.14
N ILE A 262 -14.60 -16.69 -0.24
CA ILE A 262 -15.26 -15.37 -0.19
C ILE A 262 -15.08 -14.63 -1.52
N SER A 263 -13.89 -14.71 -2.14
CA SER A 263 -13.67 -14.09 -3.45
C SER A 263 -14.54 -14.68 -4.56
N LEU A 264 -14.81 -16.00 -4.54
CA LEU A 264 -15.71 -16.66 -5.49
C LEU A 264 -17.16 -16.28 -5.24
N LEU A 265 -17.57 -16.17 -3.97
CA LEU A 265 -18.90 -15.70 -3.60
C LEU A 265 -19.15 -14.27 -4.08
N ASN A 266 -18.18 -13.36 -3.91
CA ASN A 266 -18.27 -12.00 -4.42
C ASN A 266 -18.38 -11.95 -5.95
N ILE A 267 -17.76 -12.89 -6.67
CA ILE A 267 -17.94 -13.02 -8.13
C ILE A 267 -19.36 -13.51 -8.45
N ALA A 268 -19.88 -14.50 -7.71
CA ALA A 268 -21.24 -14.99 -7.91
C ALA A 268 -22.28 -13.89 -7.65
N ALA A 269 -22.09 -13.06 -6.61
CA ALA A 269 -22.97 -11.96 -6.25
C ALA A 269 -23.19 -10.91 -7.37
N ILE A 270 -22.31 -10.84 -8.37
CA ILE A 270 -22.47 -9.97 -9.55
C ILE A 270 -23.65 -10.43 -10.44
N PHE A 271 -24.04 -11.71 -10.36
CA PHE A 271 -25.01 -12.33 -11.25
C PHE A 271 -26.31 -12.67 -10.49
N ASP A 272 -27.41 -12.01 -10.85
CA ASP A 272 -28.72 -12.12 -10.17
C ASP A 272 -29.27 -13.55 -10.07
N PHE A 273 -28.90 -14.42 -11.02
CA PHE A 273 -29.41 -15.78 -11.11
C PHE A 273 -28.70 -16.80 -10.23
N THR A 274 -27.61 -16.39 -9.58
CA THR A 274 -26.74 -17.31 -8.84
C THR A 274 -27.14 -17.48 -7.37
N LYS A 275 -28.34 -17.05 -6.95
CA LYS A 275 -28.77 -17.10 -5.55
C LYS A 275 -28.62 -18.50 -4.93
N GLU A 276 -29.07 -19.54 -5.63
CA GLU A 276 -28.91 -20.93 -5.17
C GLU A 276 -27.43 -21.33 -5.01
N LEU A 277 -26.56 -20.86 -5.92
CA LEU A 277 -25.12 -21.10 -5.85
C LEU A 277 -24.49 -20.30 -4.70
N GLN A 278 -24.94 -19.07 -4.46
CA GLN A 278 -24.49 -18.26 -3.32
C GLN A 278 -24.86 -18.94 -2.01
N ASP A 279 -26.12 -19.39 -1.87
CA ASP A 279 -26.59 -20.10 -0.68
C ASP A 279 -25.79 -21.39 -0.44
N PHE A 280 -25.46 -22.13 -1.51
CA PHE A 280 -24.58 -23.30 -1.43
C PHE A 280 -23.16 -22.94 -0.94
N ILE A 281 -22.53 -21.91 -1.49
CA ILE A 281 -21.19 -21.46 -1.09
C ILE A 281 -21.20 -20.97 0.37
N LEU A 282 -22.28 -20.33 0.79
CA LEU A 282 -22.47 -19.83 2.16
C LEU A 282 -22.61 -20.97 3.16
N GLN A 283 -23.37 -22.00 2.83
CA GLN A 283 -23.46 -23.21 3.63
C GLN A 283 -22.09 -23.91 3.72
N ASP A 284 -21.36 -23.99 2.61
CA ASP A 284 -20.02 -24.58 2.57
C ASP A 284 -19.01 -23.80 3.44
N LEU A 285 -19.08 -22.46 3.45
CA LEU A 285 -18.31 -21.60 4.36
C LEU A 285 -18.62 -21.90 5.83
N GLN A 286 -19.90 -22.08 6.17
CA GLN A 286 -20.35 -22.37 7.53
C GLN A 286 -20.02 -23.79 8.00
N ASP A 287 -19.90 -24.76 7.08
CA ASP A 287 -19.64 -26.15 7.45
C ASP A 287 -18.13 -26.47 7.47
N ASN A 288 -17.37 -25.93 6.52
CA ASN A 288 -15.98 -26.34 6.28
C ASN A 288 -14.91 -25.30 6.67
N TYR A 289 -15.28 -24.04 6.96
CA TYR A 289 -14.33 -22.93 7.20
C TYR A 289 -14.57 -22.21 8.53
N THR A 290 -15.18 -22.88 9.50
CA THR A 290 -15.48 -22.33 10.85
C THR A 290 -14.25 -22.04 11.69
N GLU A 291 -13.07 -22.57 11.30
CA GLU A 291 -11.77 -22.36 11.95
C GLU A 291 -11.07 -21.06 11.52
N ASP A 292 -11.53 -20.41 10.45
CA ASP A 292 -10.95 -19.16 9.96
C ASP A 292 -11.72 -17.94 10.50
N SER A 293 -11.00 -17.02 11.13
CA SER A 293 -11.52 -15.74 11.63
C SER A 293 -12.14 -14.88 10.53
N LEU A 294 -11.68 -15.00 9.28
CA LEU A 294 -12.18 -14.22 8.15
C LEU A 294 -13.59 -14.66 7.73
N THR A 295 -13.92 -15.95 7.89
CA THR A 295 -15.27 -16.47 7.62
C THR A 295 -16.28 -15.75 8.51
N TRP A 296 -15.99 -15.65 9.81
CA TRP A 296 -16.87 -14.99 10.77
C TRP A 296 -16.99 -13.47 10.53
N ASP A 297 -15.88 -12.79 10.20
CA ASP A 297 -15.89 -11.36 9.82
C ASP A 297 -16.78 -11.10 8.59
N PHE A 298 -16.66 -11.94 7.55
CA PHE A 298 -17.48 -11.85 6.36
C PHE A 298 -18.97 -12.09 6.65
N MET A 299 -19.29 -13.17 7.38
CA MET A 299 -20.67 -13.51 7.74
C MET A 299 -21.32 -12.41 8.58
N ALA A 300 -20.58 -11.84 9.53
CA ALA A 300 -21.06 -10.73 10.34
C ALA A 300 -21.28 -9.46 9.51
N LYS A 301 -20.37 -9.12 8.58
CA LYS A 301 -20.51 -7.95 7.71
C LYS A 301 -21.71 -8.06 6.77
N ARG A 302 -22.03 -9.25 6.28
CA ARG A 302 -23.19 -9.49 5.40
C ARG A 302 -24.52 -9.15 6.07
N GLU A 303 -24.67 -9.41 7.38
CA GLU A 303 -25.88 -9.04 8.15
C GLU A 303 -26.17 -7.53 8.15
N LEU A 304 -25.16 -6.70 7.86
CA LEU A 304 -25.33 -5.25 7.74
C LEU A 304 -25.94 -4.82 6.42
N GLU A 305 -25.73 -5.63 5.38
CA GLU A 305 -26.22 -5.40 4.01
C GLU A 305 -27.64 -5.91 3.82
N ALA A 306 -28.17 -6.68 4.77
CA ALA A 306 -29.56 -7.13 4.78
C ALA A 306 -30.53 -5.96 4.52
N LEU A 307 -31.46 -6.15 3.58
CA LEU A 307 -32.44 -5.13 3.19
C LEU A 307 -33.24 -4.65 4.41
N GLY A 308 -33.32 -3.33 4.56
CA GLY A 308 -34.03 -2.70 5.68
C GLY A 308 -35.54 -2.91 5.58
N ALA A 309 -36.20 -2.99 6.74
CA ALA A 309 -37.67 -3.02 6.79
C ALA A 309 -38.21 -1.67 6.27
N GLY A 310 -38.94 -1.72 5.16
CA GLY A 310 -39.24 -0.56 4.31
C GLY A 310 -39.87 0.66 5.00
N GLU A 311 -40.79 0.47 5.95
CA GLU A 311 -41.58 1.57 6.53
C GLU A 311 -40.81 2.43 7.57
N GLU A 312 -39.77 1.88 8.22
CA GLU A 312 -39.00 2.57 9.27
C GLU A 312 -37.95 3.56 8.74
N LEU A 313 -37.68 3.56 7.42
CA LEU A 313 -36.65 4.39 6.81
C LEU A 313 -37.05 5.86 6.60
N LEU A 314 -38.32 6.21 6.83
CA LEU A 314 -38.82 7.56 6.56
C LEU A 314 -38.31 8.60 7.57
N THR A 315 -38.10 8.22 8.83
CA THR A 315 -37.61 9.14 9.88
C THR A 315 -36.13 8.91 10.22
N ALA A 316 -35.41 9.97 10.62
CA ALA A 316 -34.00 9.85 11.04
C ALA A 316 -33.81 8.91 12.24
N LYS A 317 -34.82 8.83 13.14
CA LYS A 317 -34.83 7.89 14.26
C LYS A 317 -35.08 6.45 13.81
N GLY A 318 -36.01 6.22 12.88
CA GLY A 318 -36.28 4.90 12.33
C GLY A 318 -35.10 4.32 11.55
N ARG A 319 -34.40 5.14 10.73
CA ARG A 319 -33.12 4.75 10.09
C ARG A 319 -32.05 4.36 11.12
N ALA A 320 -31.93 5.12 12.21
CA ALA A 320 -30.97 4.82 13.28
C ALA A 320 -31.32 3.53 14.03
N SER A 321 -32.61 3.25 14.23
CA SER A 321 -33.10 2.01 14.84
C SER A 321 -32.83 0.79 13.95
N ASP A 322 -33.10 0.88 12.65
CA ASP A 322 -32.83 -0.20 11.70
C ASP A 322 -31.31 -0.50 11.59
N ILE A 323 -30.47 0.56 11.54
CA ILE A 323 -29.01 0.42 11.60
C ILE A 323 -28.58 -0.26 12.90
N ASN A 324 -29.17 0.13 14.04
CA ASN A 324 -28.87 -0.48 15.33
C ASN A 324 -29.19 -1.98 15.34
N ARG A 325 -30.35 -2.37 14.81
CA ARG A 325 -30.79 -3.77 14.73
C ARG A 325 -29.85 -4.60 13.87
N ARG A 326 -29.40 -4.07 12.73
CA ARG A 326 -28.42 -4.77 11.87
C ARG A 326 -27.06 -4.89 12.55
N GLU A 327 -26.61 -3.86 13.25
CA GLU A 327 -25.37 -3.91 14.04
C GLU A 327 -25.47 -4.92 15.20
N GLU A 328 -26.66 -5.10 15.80
CA GLU A 328 -26.88 -6.13 16.82
C GLU A 328 -26.78 -7.55 16.25
N ARG A 329 -27.41 -7.82 15.10
CA ARG A 329 -27.28 -9.11 14.42
C ARG A 329 -25.84 -9.40 14.04
N CYS A 330 -25.13 -8.41 13.52
CA CYS A 330 -23.71 -8.50 13.22
C CYS A 330 -22.88 -8.86 14.46
N CYS A 331 -23.12 -8.17 15.59
CA CYS A 331 -22.48 -8.51 16.87
C CYS A 331 -22.80 -9.94 17.32
N GLN A 332 -24.04 -10.42 17.17
CA GLN A 332 -24.41 -11.80 17.53
C GLN A 332 -23.58 -12.83 16.76
N VAL A 333 -23.33 -12.61 15.47
CA VAL A 333 -22.46 -13.49 14.67
C VAL A 333 -21.01 -13.45 15.17
N TYR A 334 -20.50 -12.28 15.55
CA TYR A 334 -19.17 -12.20 16.19
C TYR A 334 -19.13 -12.90 17.55
N GLU A 335 -20.19 -12.81 18.36
CA GLU A 335 -20.29 -13.52 19.64
C GLU A 335 -20.27 -15.04 19.46
N GLU A 336 -21.00 -15.54 18.47
CA GLU A 336 -20.99 -16.96 18.12
C GLU A 336 -19.61 -17.40 17.62
N GLY A 337 -18.96 -16.56 16.80
CA GLY A 337 -17.61 -16.82 16.31
C GLY A 337 -16.53 -16.73 17.39
N VAL A 338 -16.66 -15.87 18.40
CA VAL A 338 -15.73 -15.82 19.55
C VAL A 338 -15.93 -17.03 20.46
N LYS A 339 -17.18 -17.48 20.62
CA LYS A 339 -17.48 -18.71 21.39
C LYS A 339 -16.91 -19.96 20.72
N SER A 340 -16.93 -20.03 19.39
CA SER A 340 -16.34 -21.14 18.64
C SER A 340 -14.82 -21.00 18.50
N LEU A 341 -14.32 -19.79 18.24
CA LEU A 341 -12.91 -19.44 18.05
C LEU A 341 -12.47 -18.31 18.97
N ASN A 342 -12.00 -18.66 20.16
CA ASN A 342 -11.38 -17.70 21.07
C ASN A 342 -9.91 -17.43 20.67
N THR A 343 -9.70 -16.80 19.52
CA THR A 343 -8.36 -16.52 18.97
C THR A 343 -8.12 -15.01 18.81
N GLU A 344 -6.84 -14.59 18.84
CA GLU A 344 -6.44 -13.18 18.65
C GLU A 344 -6.98 -12.55 17.34
N PRO A 345 -6.91 -13.23 16.17
CA PRO A 345 -7.45 -12.67 14.93
C PRO A 345 -8.95 -12.39 15.00
N MET A 346 -9.72 -13.27 15.65
CA MET A 346 -11.17 -13.13 15.79
C MET A 346 -11.55 -11.92 16.64
N TRP A 347 -10.86 -11.73 17.77
CA TRP A 347 -11.03 -10.52 18.58
C TRP A 347 -10.59 -9.25 17.86
N THR A 348 -9.52 -9.34 17.06
CA THR A 348 -9.05 -8.20 16.25
C THR A 348 -10.09 -7.78 15.21
N CYS A 349 -10.69 -8.73 14.49
CA CYS A 349 -11.80 -8.47 13.56
C CYS A 349 -13.01 -7.85 14.28
N TYR A 350 -13.38 -8.38 15.44
CA TYR A 350 -14.53 -7.87 16.19
C TYR A 350 -14.30 -6.43 16.71
N VAL A 351 -13.12 -6.16 17.26
CA VAL A 351 -12.73 -4.81 17.73
C VAL A 351 -12.63 -3.83 16.56
N ALA A 352 -12.06 -4.24 15.42
CA ALA A 352 -11.97 -3.42 14.22
C ALA A 352 -13.36 -3.07 13.68
N PHE A 353 -14.28 -4.03 13.66
CA PHE A 353 -15.67 -3.81 13.26
C PHE A 353 -16.36 -2.77 14.15
N CYS A 354 -16.30 -2.92 15.49
CA CYS A 354 -16.92 -1.97 16.41
C CYS A 354 -16.33 -0.56 16.25
N TRP A 355 -15.03 -0.46 15.97
CA TRP A 355 -14.33 0.80 15.71
C TRP A 355 -14.77 1.49 14.40
N GLU A 356 -14.87 0.74 13.30
CA GLU A 356 -15.38 1.25 12.03
C GLU A 356 -16.79 1.84 12.18
N ARG A 357 -17.62 1.24 13.03
CA ARG A 357 -18.98 1.72 13.32
C ARG A 357 -18.96 2.99 14.17
N LEU A 358 -18.04 3.10 15.12
CA LEU A 358 -17.89 4.29 15.96
C LEU A 358 -17.47 5.53 15.15
N LYS A 359 -16.61 5.37 14.14
CA LYS A 359 -16.18 6.46 13.25
C LYS A 359 -17.31 7.07 12.40
N ARG A 360 -18.42 6.36 12.20
CA ARG A 360 -19.51 6.86 11.35
C ARG A 360 -20.26 8.02 12.01
N LYS A 361 -20.23 9.19 11.36
CA LYS A 361 -20.99 10.37 11.79
C LYS A 361 -22.48 10.03 11.87
N THR A 362 -23.06 10.21 13.05
CA THR A 362 -24.47 9.94 13.31
C THR A 362 -25.07 11.09 14.11
N ASN A 363 -26.28 11.54 13.76
CA ASN A 363 -26.96 12.64 14.45
C ASN A 363 -27.80 12.17 15.65
N VAL A 364 -27.98 10.86 15.83
CA VAL A 364 -28.78 10.25 16.90
C VAL A 364 -27.89 9.86 18.07
N GLN A 365 -28.08 10.52 19.22
CA GLN A 365 -27.28 10.31 20.44
C GLN A 365 -27.39 8.88 20.98
N GLN A 366 -28.60 8.31 21.01
CA GLN A 366 -28.85 6.94 21.48
C GLN A 366 -28.05 5.88 20.72
N LEU A 367 -27.84 6.06 19.41
CA LEU A 367 -27.04 5.13 18.60
C LEU A 367 -25.55 5.26 18.90
N LYS A 368 -25.06 6.47 19.21
CA LYS A 368 -23.68 6.69 19.65
C LYS A 368 -23.41 6.01 20.99
N GLU A 369 -24.32 6.17 21.94
CA GLU A 369 -24.24 5.55 23.27
C GLU A 369 -24.18 4.02 23.15
N LYS A 370 -25.10 3.40 22.40
CA LYS A 370 -25.08 1.94 22.16
C LYS A 370 -23.81 1.44 21.49
N ARG A 371 -23.25 2.18 20.52
CA ARG A 371 -21.97 1.81 19.87
C ARG A 371 -20.79 1.89 20.85
N ASN A 372 -20.76 2.92 21.70
CA ASN A 372 -19.76 3.06 22.75
C ASN A 372 -19.84 1.94 23.79
N GLU A 373 -21.04 1.61 24.26
CA GLU A 373 -21.27 0.51 25.20
C GLU A 373 -20.79 -0.83 24.63
N ARG A 374 -21.11 -1.11 23.36
CA ARG A 374 -20.62 -2.31 22.67
C ARG A 374 -19.10 -2.34 22.58
N GLN A 375 -18.47 -1.27 22.12
CA GLN A 375 -17.01 -1.19 22.03
C GLN A 375 -16.35 -1.47 23.39
N LEU A 376 -16.87 -0.87 24.46
CA LEU A 376 -16.35 -1.10 25.82
C LEU A 376 -16.51 -2.56 26.26
N GLY A 377 -17.69 -3.14 26.06
CA GLY A 377 -17.95 -4.53 26.43
C GLY A 377 -17.13 -5.55 25.63
N VAL A 378 -16.82 -5.26 24.37
CA VAL A 378 -15.95 -6.10 23.53
C VAL A 378 -14.49 -5.98 23.97
N LEU A 379 -13.99 -4.77 24.19
CA LEU A 379 -12.63 -4.55 24.66
C LEU A 379 -12.37 -5.17 26.03
N GLN A 380 -13.35 -5.07 26.96
CA GLN A 380 -13.25 -5.68 28.27
C GLN A 380 -13.15 -7.21 28.19
N ARG A 381 -13.97 -7.86 27.36
CA ARG A 381 -13.94 -9.33 27.22
C ARG A 381 -12.73 -9.84 26.44
N ALA A 382 -12.29 -9.09 25.44
CA ALA A 382 -11.04 -9.37 24.74
C ALA A 382 -9.83 -9.22 25.69
N HIS A 383 -9.90 -8.28 26.65
CA HIS A 383 -8.93 -8.13 27.72
C HIS A 383 -8.94 -9.31 28.71
N ASP A 384 -10.12 -9.73 29.18
CA ASP A 384 -10.28 -10.91 30.05
C ASP A 384 -9.70 -12.18 29.37
N SER A 385 -9.82 -12.25 28.05
CA SER A 385 -9.31 -13.36 27.23
C SER A 385 -7.80 -13.27 26.94
N SER A 386 -7.10 -12.21 27.35
CA SER A 386 -5.64 -12.03 27.18
C SER A 386 -5.11 -11.93 25.73
N LEU A 387 -5.97 -11.69 24.73
CA LEU A 387 -5.66 -11.85 23.30
C LEU A 387 -5.61 -10.52 22.51
N LEU A 388 -5.36 -9.38 23.17
CA LEU A 388 -5.26 -8.06 22.53
C LEU A 388 -3.79 -7.62 22.33
N LYS A 389 -3.48 -7.06 21.15
CA LYS A 389 -2.20 -6.38 20.86
C LYS A 389 -2.17 -4.96 21.43
N GLU A 390 -0.98 -4.52 21.85
CA GLU A 390 -0.70 -3.20 22.46
C GLU A 390 -1.09 -2.01 21.55
N GLU A 391 -1.04 -2.18 20.23
CA GLU A 391 -1.39 -1.15 19.24
C GLU A 391 -2.89 -0.82 19.23
N SER A 392 -3.75 -1.76 19.62
CA SER A 392 -5.20 -1.56 19.69
C SER A 392 -5.60 -0.54 20.76
N CYS A 393 -4.77 -0.34 21.80
CA CYS A 393 -5.03 0.61 22.90
C CYS A 393 -4.74 2.08 22.54
N SER A 394 -3.93 2.36 21.53
CA SER A 394 -3.70 3.73 21.02
C SER A 394 -5.00 4.40 20.52
N HIS A 395 -6.01 3.59 20.17
CA HIS A 395 -7.29 4.06 19.65
C HIS A 395 -8.27 4.53 20.74
N LEU A 396 -7.88 4.47 22.02
CA LEU A 396 -8.70 4.89 23.16
C LEU A 396 -8.73 6.41 23.39
N ASP A 397 -7.85 7.19 22.73
CA ASP A 397 -7.77 8.66 22.83
C ASP A 397 -9.11 9.37 22.50
N MET A 398 -10.01 8.72 21.75
CA MET A 398 -11.29 9.27 21.34
C MET A 398 -12.45 8.97 22.33
N MET A 399 -12.20 8.19 23.39
CA MET A 399 -13.20 7.77 24.39
C MET A 399 -13.18 8.71 25.61
N ARG A 400 -13.46 9.99 25.38
CA ARG A 400 -13.32 11.08 26.36
C ARG A 400 -14.29 11.04 27.56
N GLU A 401 -15.27 10.13 27.62
CA GLU A 401 -16.42 10.32 28.53
C GLU A 401 -16.78 9.20 29.53
N ARG A 402 -16.13 8.01 29.61
CA ARG A 402 -16.53 6.98 30.61
C ARG A 402 -15.40 6.05 31.11
N PRO A 403 -15.55 5.40 32.29
CA PRO A 403 -14.45 4.86 33.08
C PRO A 403 -14.00 3.49 32.54
N ALA A 404 -13.15 3.49 31.51
CA ALA A 404 -12.39 2.31 31.09
C ALA A 404 -11.14 2.06 31.98
N LEU A 405 -11.02 2.76 33.10
CA LEU A 405 -9.78 2.92 33.85
C LEU A 405 -9.24 1.65 34.53
N PRO A 406 -10.04 0.87 35.30
CA PRO A 406 -9.47 -0.14 36.20
C PRO A 406 -8.78 -1.32 35.50
N TRP A 407 -9.30 -1.76 34.35
CA TRP A 407 -8.74 -2.91 33.63
C TRP A 407 -7.53 -2.53 32.75
N LEU A 408 -7.51 -1.30 32.20
CA LEU A 408 -6.34 -0.78 31.48
C LEU A 408 -5.13 -0.64 32.42
N THR A 409 -5.35 -0.24 33.67
CA THR A 409 -4.30 -0.09 34.68
C THR A 409 -3.67 -1.41 35.12
N GLN A 410 -4.42 -2.52 35.13
CA GLN A 410 -3.96 -3.79 35.72
C GLN A 410 -2.95 -4.56 34.84
N ARG A 411 -3.02 -4.43 33.51
CA ARG A 411 -2.13 -5.16 32.58
C ARG A 411 -1.13 -4.28 31.83
N TYR A 412 -1.50 -3.02 31.56
CA TYR A 412 -0.66 -2.09 30.80
C TYR A 412 0.10 -1.08 31.66
N SER A 413 0.25 -1.34 32.97
CA SER A 413 1.17 -0.59 33.86
C SER A 413 2.61 -0.51 33.33
N LYS A 414 2.96 -1.38 32.37
CA LYS A 414 4.26 -1.44 31.70
C LYS A 414 4.36 -0.63 30.40
N SER A 415 3.25 -0.13 29.84
CA SER A 415 3.23 0.52 28.52
C SER A 415 3.13 2.04 28.62
N VAL A 416 4.16 2.72 28.11
CA VAL A 416 4.28 4.20 28.13
C VAL A 416 3.18 4.88 27.30
N SER A 417 2.69 4.23 26.23
CA SER A 417 1.62 4.77 25.38
C SER A 417 0.28 4.84 26.12
N VAL A 418 -0.07 3.80 26.88
CA VAL A 418 -1.31 3.76 27.68
C VAL A 418 -1.27 4.78 28.82
N LEU A 419 -0.11 4.95 29.47
CA LEU A 419 0.07 5.98 30.51
C LEU A 419 -0.06 7.40 29.93
N ARG A 420 0.41 7.64 28.70
CA ARG A 420 0.21 8.91 27.99
C ARG A 420 -1.28 9.17 27.70
N THR A 421 -2.03 8.16 27.27
CA THR A 421 -3.48 8.27 27.05
C THR A 421 -4.23 8.52 28.36
N LEU A 422 -3.83 7.86 29.46
CA LEU A 422 -4.40 8.11 30.80
C LEU A 422 -4.14 9.55 31.28
N MET A 423 -2.99 10.15 30.97
CA MET A 423 -2.71 11.56 31.28
C MET A 423 -3.68 12.53 30.59
N GLN A 424 -4.02 12.28 29.32
CA GLN A 424 -4.95 13.14 28.58
C GLN A 424 -6.39 13.02 29.09
N LEU A 425 -6.72 11.89 29.72
CA LEU A 425 -8.06 11.58 30.26
C LEU A 425 -8.26 12.07 31.71
N GLY A 426 -7.23 12.63 32.36
CA GLY A 426 -7.35 13.39 33.62
C GLY A 426 -7.98 12.63 34.79
N SER A 427 -7.85 11.30 34.86
CA SER A 427 -8.58 10.48 35.84
C SER A 427 -7.65 9.69 36.77
N GLY A 428 -7.90 9.81 38.07
CA GLY A 428 -7.25 9.04 39.13
C GLY A 428 -5.97 9.67 39.70
N ASP A 429 -5.47 9.08 40.79
CA ASP A 429 -4.21 9.43 41.46
C ASP A 429 -3.02 8.99 40.58
N VAL A 430 -2.84 9.67 39.43
CA VAL A 430 -1.85 9.33 38.37
C VAL A 430 -0.44 9.22 38.95
N GLY A 431 -0.15 9.98 40.03
CA GLY A 431 1.09 9.88 40.79
C GLY A 431 1.39 8.46 41.31
N ARG A 432 0.37 7.73 41.79
CA ARG A 432 0.53 6.32 42.22
C ARG A 432 0.75 5.38 41.05
N LEU A 433 0.07 5.62 39.92
CA LEU A 433 0.21 4.80 38.71
C LEU A 433 1.62 4.89 38.13
N PHE A 434 2.24 6.09 38.14
CA PHE A 434 3.65 6.23 37.75
C PHE A 434 4.58 5.48 38.71
N GLN A 435 4.31 5.50 40.01
CA GLN A 435 5.12 4.76 40.99
C GLN A 435 5.01 3.25 40.78
N GLU A 436 3.81 2.72 40.54
CA GLU A 436 3.58 1.31 40.25
C GLU A 436 4.16 0.89 38.89
N ALA A 437 4.11 1.75 37.88
CA ALA A 437 4.79 1.52 36.61
C ALA A 437 6.31 1.44 36.79
N LEU A 438 6.89 2.34 37.59
CA LEU A 438 8.32 2.41 37.87
C LEU A 438 8.86 1.20 38.66
N THR A 439 8.03 0.51 39.46
CA THR A 439 8.45 -0.73 40.15
C THR A 439 8.53 -1.93 39.22
N HIS A 440 7.80 -1.92 38.11
CA HIS A 440 7.68 -3.05 37.19
C HIS A 440 8.50 -2.94 35.91
N ILE A 441 8.97 -1.74 35.55
CA ILE A 441 9.75 -1.47 34.35
C ILE A 441 11.24 -1.68 34.61
N ASN A 442 11.96 -2.15 33.59
CA ASN A 442 13.41 -2.24 33.64
C ASN A 442 14.02 -0.85 33.94
N PRO A 443 14.83 -0.70 35.00
CA PRO A 443 15.42 0.60 35.35
C PRO A 443 16.10 1.30 34.16
N LYS A 444 16.74 0.56 33.25
CA LYS A 444 17.40 1.13 32.07
C LYS A 444 16.45 1.79 31.05
N GLU A 445 15.18 1.39 31.02
CA GLU A 445 14.15 1.89 30.10
C GLU A 445 13.19 2.87 30.77
N SER A 446 13.45 3.25 32.03
CA SER A 446 12.54 4.10 32.82
C SER A 446 12.61 5.59 32.47
N LEU A 447 13.62 6.04 31.72
CA LEU A 447 13.84 7.47 31.42
C LEU A 447 12.63 8.16 30.73
N PRO A 448 12.01 7.60 29.67
CA PRO A 448 10.84 8.22 29.05
C PRO A 448 9.66 8.34 30.00
N LEU A 449 9.55 7.43 30.96
CA LEU A 449 8.49 7.45 31.96
C LEU A 449 8.70 8.57 32.99
N TRP A 450 9.94 8.79 33.42
CA TRP A 450 10.29 9.92 34.28
C TRP A 450 10.07 11.27 33.60
N GLN A 451 10.46 11.41 32.33
CA GLN A 451 10.17 12.62 31.54
C GLN A 451 8.67 12.88 31.45
N LEU A 452 7.88 11.82 31.21
CA LEU A 452 6.43 11.92 31.13
C LEU A 452 5.79 12.29 32.49
N GLN A 453 6.30 11.72 33.60
CA GLN A 453 5.85 12.04 34.95
C GLN A 453 6.13 13.50 35.31
N VAL A 454 7.33 14.01 34.97
CA VAL A 454 7.69 15.42 35.21
C VAL A 454 6.82 16.36 34.38
N GLN A 455 6.62 16.07 33.09
CA GLN A 455 5.73 16.87 32.25
C GLN A 455 4.31 16.93 32.82
N TRP A 456 3.80 15.79 33.33
CA TRP A 456 2.50 15.74 33.98
C TRP A 456 2.46 16.54 35.29
N SER A 457 3.47 16.39 36.15
CA SER A 457 3.49 17.09 37.45
C SER A 457 3.58 18.60 37.27
N VAL A 458 4.42 19.07 36.34
CA VAL A 458 4.55 20.51 36.02
C VAL A 458 3.23 21.10 35.54
N ALA A 459 2.43 20.33 34.78
CA ALA A 459 1.16 20.81 34.23
C ALA A 459 -0.01 20.74 35.23
N ASN A 460 0.00 19.81 36.19
CA ASN A 460 -1.20 19.46 36.97
C ASN A 460 -1.01 19.47 38.50
N GLN A 461 0.21 19.53 39.02
CA GLN A 461 0.50 19.47 40.46
C GLN A 461 1.01 20.80 41.02
N SER A 462 1.01 20.92 42.35
CA SER A 462 1.62 22.08 43.02
C SER A 462 3.15 22.10 42.82
N PRO A 463 3.81 23.26 42.96
CA PRO A 463 5.26 23.36 42.88
C PRO A 463 5.99 22.46 43.90
N GLU A 464 5.43 22.27 45.10
CA GLU A 464 5.99 21.44 46.15
C GLU A 464 5.93 19.94 45.79
N GLU A 465 4.82 19.49 45.20
CA GLU A 465 4.66 18.12 44.73
C GLU A 465 5.55 17.82 43.53
N THR A 466 5.67 18.78 42.61
CA THR A 466 6.57 18.70 41.46
C THR A 466 8.04 18.63 41.90
N GLU A 467 8.44 19.44 42.88
CA GLU A 467 9.78 19.37 43.46
C GLU A 467 10.06 18.01 44.12
N ALA A 468 9.05 17.40 44.77
CA ALA A 468 9.18 16.05 45.30
C ALA A 468 9.38 14.99 44.20
N VAL A 469 8.76 15.14 43.02
CA VAL A 469 9.00 14.27 41.86
C VAL A 469 10.45 14.37 41.41
N PHE A 470 10.98 15.59 41.25
CA PHE A 470 12.38 15.81 40.86
C PHE A 470 13.36 15.22 41.88
N LYS A 471 13.13 15.42 43.18
CA LYS A 471 13.98 14.84 44.23
C LYS A 471 13.98 13.31 44.20
N ARG A 472 12.85 12.67 43.90
CA ARG A 472 12.80 11.20 43.71
C ARG A 472 13.58 10.76 42.47
N GLY A 473 13.42 11.48 41.36
CA GLY A 473 14.14 11.18 40.11
C GLY A 473 15.66 11.29 40.27
N GLN A 474 16.13 12.25 41.08
CA GLN A 474 17.55 12.43 41.41
C GLN A 474 18.14 11.24 42.19
N LEU A 475 17.35 10.63 43.08
CA LEU A 475 17.74 9.46 43.88
C LEU A 475 17.65 8.14 43.10
N SER A 476 17.25 8.17 41.82
CA SER A 476 17.19 6.98 40.98
C SER A 476 18.58 6.34 40.81
N ALA A 477 18.64 5.01 40.92
CA ALA A 477 19.87 4.24 40.73
C ALA A 477 20.39 4.26 39.28
N VAL A 478 19.61 4.79 38.34
CA VAL A 478 19.93 4.85 36.91
C VAL A 478 20.61 6.18 36.59
N PRO A 479 21.90 6.18 36.20
CA PRO A 479 22.65 7.43 35.96
C PRO A 479 21.98 8.37 34.96
N ALA A 480 21.45 7.84 33.86
CA ALA A 480 20.77 8.62 32.82
C ALA A 480 19.54 9.37 33.35
N VAL A 481 18.74 8.74 34.22
CA VAL A 481 17.58 9.37 34.86
C VAL A 481 18.04 10.45 35.83
N SER A 482 19.03 10.16 36.68
CA SER A 482 19.52 11.14 37.65
C SER A 482 20.10 12.40 36.97
N MET A 483 20.81 12.24 35.85
CA MET A 483 21.33 13.38 35.06
C MET A 483 20.20 14.21 34.45
N GLU A 484 19.28 13.59 33.72
CA GLU A 484 18.15 14.28 33.08
C GLU A 484 17.28 15.04 34.11
N MET A 485 17.01 14.43 35.26
CA MET A 485 16.20 15.04 36.31
C MET A 485 16.88 16.25 36.96
N LYS A 486 18.22 16.31 36.99
CA LYS A 486 18.97 17.49 37.46
C LYS A 486 18.90 18.64 36.46
N GLU A 487 19.06 18.34 35.18
CA GLU A 487 18.92 19.30 34.08
C GLU A 487 17.52 19.90 34.08
N SER A 488 16.50 19.04 34.02
CA SER A 488 15.09 19.47 34.01
C SER A 488 14.68 20.21 35.29
N TYR A 489 15.24 19.85 36.45
CA TYR A 489 14.96 20.56 37.71
C TYR A 489 15.58 21.97 37.74
N LEU A 490 16.76 22.15 37.14
CA LEU A 490 17.40 23.46 37.03
C LEU A 490 16.56 24.39 36.15
N ASP A 491 16.13 23.90 34.98
CA ASP A 491 15.27 24.63 34.05
C ASP A 491 13.92 25.00 34.66
N TRP A 492 13.28 24.03 35.34
CA TRP A 492 12.02 24.28 36.04
C TRP A 492 12.18 25.27 37.19
N SER A 493 13.29 25.18 37.94
CA SER A 493 13.59 26.13 39.02
C SER A 493 13.79 27.55 38.50
N PHE A 494 14.41 27.69 37.33
CA PHE A 494 14.55 28.97 36.64
C PHE A 494 13.21 29.52 36.14
N SER A 495 12.40 28.69 35.49
CA SER A 495 11.09 29.11 34.96
C SER A 495 10.09 29.49 36.05
N THR A 496 10.16 28.86 37.22
CA THR A 496 9.21 29.11 38.32
C THR A 496 9.65 30.18 39.30
N GLY A 497 10.95 30.32 39.58
CA GLY A 497 11.48 31.19 40.63
C GLY A 497 12.64 32.08 40.22
N GLY A 498 12.93 32.14 38.92
CA GLY A 498 14.01 32.94 38.33
C GLY A 498 15.41 32.54 38.82
N TYR A 499 16.37 33.43 38.55
CA TYR A 499 17.79 33.21 38.78
C TYR A 499 18.15 32.79 40.22
N LYS A 500 17.52 33.41 41.24
CA LYS A 500 17.83 33.11 42.65
C LYS A 500 17.49 31.66 43.03
N LYS A 501 16.38 31.12 42.50
CA LYS A 501 15.96 29.73 42.77
C LYS A 501 16.81 28.75 41.97
N ALA A 502 17.08 29.04 40.69
CA ALA A 502 17.99 28.26 39.85
C ALA A 502 19.38 28.12 40.48
N ARG A 503 19.96 29.20 40.99
CA ARG A 503 21.27 29.16 41.65
C ARG A 503 21.28 28.32 42.93
N LYS A 504 20.22 28.40 43.76
CA LYS A 504 20.09 27.54 44.95
C LYS A 504 20.01 26.07 44.55
N ALA A 505 19.20 25.75 43.54
CA ALA A 505 19.11 24.40 42.97
C ALA A 505 20.47 23.92 42.47
N PHE A 506 21.18 24.72 41.68
CA PHE A 506 22.52 24.41 41.19
C PHE A 506 23.51 24.13 42.33
N THR A 507 23.56 25.02 43.33
CA THR A 507 24.47 24.89 44.48
C THR A 507 24.22 23.59 45.26
N SER A 508 22.95 23.16 45.34
CA SER A 508 22.58 21.91 46.03
C SER A 508 22.87 20.64 45.23
N LEU A 509 22.96 20.74 43.90
CA LEU A 509 23.06 19.60 42.99
C LEU A 509 24.45 19.39 42.41
N GLN A 510 25.30 20.43 42.38
CA GLN A 510 26.62 20.41 41.75
C GLN A 510 27.59 19.37 42.35
N GLU A 511 27.38 18.92 43.58
CA GLU A 511 28.22 17.89 44.24
C GLU A 511 27.63 16.47 44.10
N ASN A 512 26.37 16.36 43.65
CA ASN A 512 25.67 15.08 43.57
C ASN A 512 26.01 14.39 42.24
N ARG A 513 26.89 13.40 42.26
CA ARG A 513 27.22 12.59 41.07
C ARG A 513 26.08 11.60 40.73
N PRO A 514 25.85 11.25 39.44
CA PRO A 514 26.58 11.66 38.24
C PRO A 514 26.19 13.07 37.75
N LEU A 515 27.16 13.78 37.18
CA LEU A 515 27.00 15.13 36.63
C LEU A 515 27.00 15.07 35.10
N SER A 516 26.29 15.99 34.46
CA SER A 516 26.23 16.10 32.99
C SER A 516 26.76 17.46 32.54
N LYS A 517 27.34 17.50 31.33
CA LYS A 517 27.79 18.76 30.72
C LYS A 517 26.64 19.75 30.57
N ALA A 518 25.50 19.27 30.09
CA ALA A 518 24.31 20.08 29.85
C ALA A 518 23.84 20.79 31.12
N PHE A 519 23.91 20.16 32.29
CA PHE A 519 23.59 20.80 33.57
C PHE A 519 24.44 22.06 33.84
N PHE A 520 25.75 22.00 33.60
CA PHE A 520 26.64 23.15 33.75
C PHE A 520 26.44 24.19 32.64
N THR A 521 26.28 23.76 31.39
CA THR A 521 26.04 24.66 30.25
C THR A 521 24.73 25.45 30.42
N THR A 522 23.67 24.82 30.91
CA THR A 522 22.40 25.48 31.23
C THR A 522 22.58 26.55 32.30
N MET A 523 23.32 26.27 33.38
CA MET A 523 23.58 27.28 34.42
C MET A 523 24.41 28.46 33.88
N ILE A 524 25.41 28.18 33.04
CA ILE A 524 26.22 29.20 32.36
C ILE A 524 25.34 30.10 31.48
N ASN A 525 24.42 29.52 30.71
CA ASN A 525 23.48 30.27 29.87
C ASN A 525 22.54 31.13 30.72
N ILE A 526 21.98 30.59 31.81
CA ILE A 526 21.13 31.35 32.75
C ILE A 526 21.86 32.57 33.33
N GLU A 527 23.16 32.44 33.64
CA GLU A 527 23.98 33.54 34.14
C GLU A 527 24.27 34.58 33.05
N LYS A 528 24.48 34.14 31.80
CA LYS A 528 24.69 35.03 30.64
C LYS A 528 23.46 35.85 30.28
N GLU A 529 22.27 35.28 30.47
CA GLU A 529 20.99 35.96 30.19
C GLU A 529 20.67 37.09 31.20
N GLN A 530 21.44 37.23 32.28
CA GLN A 530 21.25 38.32 33.22
C GLN A 530 21.67 39.67 32.62
N GLU A 531 20.97 40.76 32.96
CA GLU A 531 21.31 42.13 32.50
C GLU A 531 22.73 42.57 32.90
N THR A 532 23.25 42.02 34.00
CA THR A 532 24.63 42.23 34.46
C THR A 532 25.26 40.89 34.86
N PRO A 533 25.80 40.12 33.89
CA PRO A 533 26.42 38.83 34.17
C PRO A 533 27.61 39.02 35.12
N LYS A 534 27.64 38.27 36.22
CA LYS A 534 28.76 38.38 37.17
C LYS A 534 29.85 37.40 36.76
N MET A 535 30.93 37.95 36.19
CA MET A 535 32.05 37.15 35.68
C MET A 535 32.64 36.18 36.73
N ASN A 536 32.63 36.54 38.02
CA ASN A 536 33.10 35.64 39.09
C ASN A 536 32.26 34.35 39.20
N PHE A 537 30.96 34.39 38.95
CA PHE A 537 30.11 33.20 38.96
C PHE A 537 30.27 32.39 37.68
N LEU A 538 30.36 33.05 36.53
CA LEU A 538 30.68 32.37 35.27
C LEU A 538 32.00 31.58 35.38
N ARG A 539 33.06 32.20 35.92
CA ARG A 539 34.34 31.54 36.18
C ARG A 539 34.17 30.31 37.07
N ASP A 540 33.44 30.42 38.18
CA ASP A 540 33.20 29.27 39.08
C ASP A 540 32.47 28.13 38.35
N TYR A 541 31.46 28.43 37.54
CA TYR A 541 30.73 27.41 36.78
C TYR A 541 31.58 26.75 35.70
N PHE A 542 32.38 27.52 34.96
CA PHE A 542 33.33 26.97 33.99
C PHE A 542 34.40 26.11 34.66
N GLU A 543 35.01 26.58 35.75
CA GLU A 543 36.03 25.82 36.48
C GLU A 543 35.48 24.48 37.02
N ARG A 544 34.25 24.49 37.56
CA ARG A 544 33.57 23.25 38.01
C ARG A 544 33.27 22.31 36.85
N ALA A 545 32.81 22.83 35.72
CA ALA A 545 32.56 22.02 34.53
C ALA A 545 33.87 21.43 33.97
N LEU A 546 34.94 22.20 33.96
CA LEU A 546 36.26 21.78 33.50
C LEU A 546 36.92 20.76 34.42
N GLN A 547 36.63 20.79 35.72
CA GLN A 547 37.09 19.78 36.66
C GLN A 547 36.56 18.38 36.32
N GLU A 548 35.33 18.28 35.79
CA GLU A 548 34.70 17.00 35.45
C GLU A 548 34.89 16.62 33.96
N PHE A 549 34.85 17.58 33.04
CA PHE A 549 34.84 17.33 31.58
C PHE A 549 36.06 17.88 30.83
N GLY A 550 36.97 18.57 31.51
CA GLY A 550 38.07 19.32 30.88
C GLY A 550 39.17 18.46 30.24
N THR A 551 39.18 17.14 30.43
CA THR A 551 40.14 16.23 29.77
C THR A 551 39.73 15.87 28.35
N SER A 552 38.43 15.84 28.06
CA SER A 552 37.89 15.40 26.77
C SER A 552 37.22 16.52 25.96
N ASP A 553 36.75 17.59 26.62
CA ASP A 553 35.85 18.58 26.01
C ASP A 553 36.58 19.86 25.59
N ASP A 554 37.01 19.93 24.32
CA ASP A 554 37.69 21.10 23.77
C ASP A 554 36.79 22.34 23.64
N ASP A 555 35.49 22.14 23.40
CA ASP A 555 34.52 23.22 23.24
C ASP A 555 34.31 24.00 24.53
N LEU A 556 34.30 23.32 25.69
CA LEU A 556 34.14 23.97 26.98
C LEU A 556 35.29 24.93 27.30
N TRP A 557 36.53 24.56 26.96
CA TRP A 557 37.70 25.45 27.09
C TRP A 557 37.61 26.66 26.15
N LEU A 558 37.19 26.45 24.90
CA LEU A 558 37.03 27.54 23.94
C LEU A 558 35.94 28.52 24.36
N GLN A 559 34.79 28.03 24.80
CA GLN A 559 33.70 28.86 25.32
C GLN A 559 34.19 29.69 26.51
N TYR A 560 34.96 29.09 27.43
CA TYR A 560 35.49 29.84 28.56
C TYR A 560 36.44 30.97 28.12
N ILE A 561 37.29 30.72 27.12
CA ILE A 561 38.17 31.75 26.56
C ILE A 561 37.37 32.86 25.87
N GLN A 562 36.34 32.52 25.09
CA GLN A 562 35.47 33.49 24.43
C GLN A 562 34.79 34.43 25.44
N GLU A 563 34.32 33.89 26.56
CA GLU A 563 33.72 34.72 27.62
C GLU A 563 34.73 35.64 28.30
N GLU A 564 35.97 35.20 28.52
CA GLU A 564 37.02 36.07 29.07
C GLU A 564 37.50 37.14 28.08
N MET A 565 37.35 36.92 26.77
CA MET A 565 37.59 37.94 25.73
C MET A 565 36.38 38.88 25.51
N GLY A 566 35.22 38.58 26.09
CA GLY A 566 34.00 39.37 25.98
C GLY A 566 33.99 40.65 26.82
N THR A 567 32.87 41.38 26.78
CA THR A 567 32.72 42.73 27.36
C THR A 567 32.91 42.81 28.88
N PHE A 568 32.67 41.72 29.60
CA PHE A 568 32.76 41.65 31.07
C PHE A 568 33.94 40.81 31.56
N GLY A 569 34.72 40.24 30.64
CA GLY A 569 35.84 39.35 30.91
C GLY A 569 37.17 40.08 31.11
N GLN A 570 38.22 39.32 31.44
CA GLN A 570 39.59 39.83 31.48
C GLN A 570 40.42 39.10 30.41
N PRO A 571 40.76 39.76 29.29
CA PRO A 571 41.53 39.16 28.21
C PRO A 571 42.87 38.56 28.66
N GLU A 572 43.47 39.08 29.72
CA GLU A 572 44.72 38.55 30.31
C GLU A 572 44.61 37.09 30.80
N ASN A 573 43.40 36.64 31.17
CA ASN A 573 43.18 35.27 31.61
C ASN A 573 43.08 34.28 30.45
N SER A 574 42.75 34.74 29.24
CA SER A 574 42.62 33.88 28.05
C SER A 574 43.90 33.05 27.79
N GLY A 575 45.08 33.68 27.89
CA GLY A 575 46.36 33.01 27.70
C GLY A 575 46.65 31.93 28.76
N LYS A 576 46.24 32.19 30.02
CA LYS A 576 46.37 31.22 31.12
C LYS A 576 45.44 30.02 30.91
N ILE A 577 44.20 30.28 30.45
CA ILE A 577 43.20 29.23 30.18
C ILE A 577 43.62 28.40 28.97
N HIS A 578 44.10 29.02 27.89
CA HIS A 578 44.66 28.32 26.73
C HIS A 578 45.81 27.38 27.12
N TRP A 579 46.76 27.87 27.92
CA TRP A 579 47.87 27.03 28.39
C TRP A 579 47.38 25.86 29.25
N ARG A 580 46.37 26.07 30.10
CA ARG A 580 45.73 24.98 30.87
C ARG A 580 45.03 23.97 29.96
N ALA A 581 44.26 24.43 28.98
CA ALA A 581 43.58 23.56 28.01
C ALA A 581 44.58 22.64 27.29
N MET A 582 45.70 23.19 26.80
CA MET A 582 46.77 22.43 26.15
C MET A 582 47.44 21.38 27.07
N LYS A 583 47.38 21.58 28.39
CA LYS A 583 47.96 20.66 29.37
C LYS A 583 46.97 19.59 29.85
N PHE A 584 45.68 19.93 29.92
CA PHE A 584 44.63 19.07 30.47
C PHE A 584 43.89 18.24 29.42
N LEU A 585 43.76 18.74 28.19
CA LEU A 585 43.13 17.99 27.11
C LEU A 585 44.00 16.81 26.68
N GLU A 586 43.36 15.68 26.38
CA GLU A 586 44.05 14.45 25.95
C GLU A 586 43.62 14.02 24.54
N GLY A 587 44.54 13.37 23.82
CA GLY A 587 44.25 12.76 22.51
C GLY A 587 43.85 13.76 21.41
N GLU A 588 42.87 13.36 20.58
CA GLU A 588 42.39 14.17 19.44
C GLU A 588 41.80 15.54 19.85
N SER A 589 41.35 15.69 21.10
CA SER A 589 40.76 16.94 21.59
C SER A 589 41.78 18.09 21.63
N VAL A 590 43.08 17.79 21.80
CA VAL A 590 44.16 18.80 21.77
C VAL A 590 44.31 19.39 20.36
N GLU A 591 44.29 18.55 19.34
CA GLU A 591 44.42 18.96 17.94
C GLU A 591 43.21 19.78 17.50
N ARG A 592 42.00 19.34 17.86
CA ARG A 592 40.74 20.07 17.60
C ARG A 592 40.72 21.42 18.31
N PHE A 593 41.12 21.47 19.58
CA PHE A 593 41.24 22.70 20.34
C PHE A 593 42.22 23.67 19.67
N THR A 594 43.41 23.22 19.31
CA THR A 594 44.45 24.05 18.68
C THR A 594 43.97 24.63 17.34
N TYR A 595 43.32 23.81 16.52
CA TYR A 595 42.74 24.23 15.25
C TYR A 595 41.65 25.29 15.45
N LYS A 596 40.66 25.03 16.31
CA LYS A 596 39.56 25.95 16.60
C LYS A 596 40.05 27.25 17.26
N PHE A 597 41.01 27.17 18.18
CA PHE A 597 41.60 28.34 18.81
C PHE A 597 42.35 29.22 17.81
N THR A 598 43.09 28.61 16.87
CA THR A 598 43.77 29.36 15.79
C THR A 598 42.76 30.08 14.90
N LEU A 599 41.67 29.40 14.52
CA LEU A 599 40.58 30.02 13.75
C LEU A 599 39.97 31.23 14.45
N MET A 600 39.77 31.12 15.77
CA MET A 600 39.23 32.19 16.62
C MET A 600 40.16 33.41 16.64
N GLN A 601 41.47 33.19 16.75
CA GLN A 601 42.47 34.27 16.69
C GLN A 601 42.52 34.95 15.32
N THR A 602 42.30 34.21 14.24
CA THR A 602 42.29 34.74 12.87
C THR A 602 40.96 35.41 12.47
N GLY A 603 39.94 35.40 13.33
CA GLY A 603 38.63 36.01 13.06
C GLY A 603 37.76 35.24 12.05
N HIS A 604 38.02 33.94 11.87
CA HIS A 604 37.31 33.07 10.92
C HIS A 604 36.28 32.15 11.60
N LEU A 605 35.85 32.48 12.82
CA LEU A 605 34.95 31.69 13.65
C LEU A 605 33.63 32.41 13.92
#